data_AF-A0A7W0Q4K9-F1
#
_entry.id   AF-A0A7W0Q4K9-F1
#
_cell.length_a   1.000
_cell.length_b   1.000
_cell.length_c   1.000
_cell.angle_alpha   90.00
_cell.angle_beta   90.00
_cell.angle_gamma   90.00
#
_symmetry.space_group_name_H-M   'P 1'
#
loop_
_entity.id
_entity.type
_entity.pdbx_description
1 polymer ?
#
loop_
_entity_poly.entity_id
_entity_poly.type
_entity_poly.pdbx_seq_one_letter_code
_entity_poly.pdbx_strand_id
1 'polypeptide(L)'
;MSVRSDVLLWAQRIVGKKDAPPHTVLEIPQGSTMEDAQAAFHKLARIAHPDLHRTTLDEAELELVTLAYSRAAAAYQDFRSQRMQTTRIRPIGKDMIIPGARNMTADDAPPPGQAAPGASSMSSKALIHYRKAELSLRRGDLRAALLSLKMAIAADPQSAVLRSALAEVEGELAKNP
;
A
#
# COMPACT_ATOMS: atom_id res chain seq x y z
N MET A 1 2.45 36.82 13.51
CA MET A 1 3.31 35.72 13.98
C MET A 1 4.45 35.56 12.99
N SER A 2 5.65 35.18 13.43
CA SER A 2 6.78 34.98 12.52
C SER A 2 6.66 33.62 11.84
N VAL A 3 7.04 33.52 10.56
CA VAL A 3 7.03 32.26 9.78
C VAL A 3 7.78 31.15 10.51
N ARG A 4 8.88 31.50 11.20
CA ARG A 4 9.64 30.57 12.06
C ARG A 4 8.77 29.97 13.17
N SER A 5 8.07 30.82 13.92
CA SER A 5 7.21 30.39 15.04
C SER A 5 6.07 29.49 14.55
N ASP A 6 5.47 29.81 13.41
CA ASP A 6 4.37 29.03 12.82
C ASP A 6 4.83 27.63 12.41
N VAL A 7 6.02 27.51 11.80
CA VAL A 7 6.61 26.23 11.39
C VAL A 7 6.97 25.36 12.60
N LEU A 8 7.53 25.94 13.66
CA LEU A 8 7.87 25.18 14.87
C LEU A 8 6.62 24.67 15.61
N LEU A 9 5.59 25.51 15.74
CA LEU A 9 4.30 25.10 16.33
C LEU A 9 3.63 24.01 15.49
N TRP A 10 3.72 24.10 14.17
CA TRP A 10 3.29 23.03 13.28
C TRP A 10 4.10 21.74 13.53
N ALA A 11 5.42 21.81 13.57
CA ALA A 11 6.28 20.64 13.75
C ALA A 11 5.99 19.91 15.07
N GLN A 12 5.88 20.66 16.18
CA GLN A 12 5.52 20.12 17.49
C GLN A 12 4.16 19.41 17.47
N ARG A 13 3.15 20.04 16.85
CA ARG A 13 1.81 19.47 16.71
C ARG A 13 1.82 18.17 15.91
N ILE A 14 2.59 18.10 14.82
CA ILE A 14 2.69 16.89 14.00
C ILE A 14 3.43 15.78 14.74
N VAL A 15 4.52 16.09 15.44
CA VAL A 15 5.28 15.10 16.23
C VAL A 15 4.45 14.56 17.39
N GLY A 16 3.65 15.40 18.05
CA GLY A 16 2.74 14.99 19.14
C GLY A 16 1.58 14.07 18.69
N LYS A 17 1.20 14.12 17.41
CA LYS A 17 0.11 13.31 16.82
C LYS A 17 0.56 11.87 16.49
N LYS A 18 1.10 11.13 17.47
CA LYS A 18 1.75 9.81 17.27
C LYS A 18 0.89 8.74 16.61
N ASP A 19 -0.41 8.73 16.88
CA ASP A 19 -1.33 7.71 16.35
C ASP A 19 -2.45 8.33 15.49
N ALA A 20 -2.25 9.57 15.04
CA ALA A 20 -3.25 10.24 14.23
C ALA A 20 -3.33 9.61 12.84
N PRO A 21 -4.53 9.43 12.29
CA PRO A 21 -4.70 8.88 10.96
C PRO A 21 -4.15 9.84 9.89
N PRO A 22 -3.81 9.35 8.69
CA PRO A 22 -3.15 10.16 7.67
C PRO A 22 -3.85 11.47 7.31
N HIS A 23 -5.18 11.47 7.25
CA HIS A 23 -5.97 12.66 6.94
C HIS A 23 -5.83 13.75 8.02
N THR A 24 -5.66 13.38 9.29
CA THR A 24 -5.44 14.33 10.41
C THR A 24 -4.01 14.89 10.42
N VAL A 25 -3.03 14.13 9.93
CA VAL A 25 -1.64 14.60 9.79
C VAL A 25 -1.53 15.59 8.63
N LEU A 26 -2.22 15.32 7.51
CA LEU A 26 -2.26 16.20 6.33
C LEU A 26 -3.25 17.37 6.48
N GLU A 27 -4.01 17.41 7.58
CA GLU A 27 -5.03 18.43 7.87
C GLU A 27 -6.10 18.54 6.77
N ILE A 28 -6.52 17.38 6.24
CA ILE A 28 -7.60 17.26 5.25
C ILE A 28 -8.82 16.53 5.82
N PRO A 29 -10.03 16.81 5.32
CA PRO A 29 -11.23 16.08 5.71
C PRO A 29 -11.14 14.56 5.48
N GLN A 30 -11.82 13.79 6.32
CA GLN A 30 -12.00 12.37 6.08
C GLN A 30 -12.82 12.18 4.79
N GLY A 31 -12.30 11.37 3.86
CA GLY A 31 -12.94 11.13 2.56
C GLY A 31 -12.42 12.02 1.41
N SER A 32 -11.51 12.96 1.68
CA SER A 32 -10.81 13.75 0.67
C SER A 32 -10.22 12.90 -0.45
N THR A 33 -10.14 13.46 -1.64
CA THR A 33 -9.59 12.78 -2.82
C THR A 33 -8.06 12.67 -2.75
N MET A 34 -7.47 11.91 -3.66
CA MET A 34 -6.00 11.84 -3.78
C MET A 34 -5.42 13.20 -4.19
N GLU A 35 -6.13 13.94 -5.04
CA GLU A 35 -5.76 15.28 -5.49
C GLU A 35 -5.74 16.27 -4.33
N ASP A 36 -6.73 16.23 -3.44
CA ASP A 36 -6.78 17.05 -2.23
C ASP A 36 -5.59 16.75 -1.30
N ALA A 37 -5.29 15.46 -1.10
CA ALA A 37 -4.15 15.05 -0.28
C ALA A 37 -2.81 15.51 -0.88
N GLN A 38 -2.67 15.44 -2.20
CA GLN A 38 -1.49 15.93 -2.91
C GLN A 38 -1.36 17.45 -2.81
N ALA A 39 -2.46 18.19 -3.00
CA ALA A 39 -2.50 19.64 -2.88
C ALA A 39 -2.14 20.10 -1.45
N ALA A 40 -2.68 19.43 -0.44
CA ALA A 40 -2.36 19.69 0.97
C ALA A 40 -0.89 19.43 1.28
N PHE A 41 -0.34 18.29 0.83
CA PHE A 41 1.07 17.96 1.01
C PHE A 41 2.00 18.97 0.34
N HIS A 42 1.69 19.40 -0.89
CA HIS A 42 2.48 20.42 -1.60
C HIS A 42 2.39 21.79 -0.91
N LYS A 43 1.20 22.17 -0.42
CA LYS A 43 1.04 23.41 0.36
C LYS A 43 1.90 23.39 1.62
N LEU A 44 1.93 22.25 2.32
CA LEU A 44 2.76 22.04 3.50
C LEU A 44 4.25 22.11 3.15
N ALA A 45 4.69 21.45 2.07
CA ALA A 45 6.08 21.48 1.63
C ALA A 45 6.56 22.90 1.29
N ARG A 46 5.71 23.76 0.69
CA ARG A 46 6.11 25.16 0.41
C ARG A 46 6.43 25.99 1.66
N ILE A 47 5.91 25.59 2.83
CA ILE A 47 6.01 26.38 4.05
C ILE A 47 6.97 25.72 5.04
N ALA A 48 6.96 24.38 5.12
CA ALA A 48 7.59 23.62 6.19
C ALA A 48 8.65 22.62 5.69
N HIS A 49 9.09 22.71 4.42
CA HIS A 49 10.18 21.88 3.95
C HIS A 49 11.48 22.25 4.68
N PRO A 50 12.23 21.29 5.25
CA PRO A 50 13.40 21.57 6.08
C PRO A 50 14.48 22.35 5.34
N ASP A 51 14.60 22.16 4.03
CA ASP A 51 15.57 22.88 3.19
C ASP A 51 15.37 24.41 3.19
N LEU A 52 14.11 24.88 3.30
CA LEU A 52 13.80 26.32 3.37
C LEU A 52 14.29 26.96 4.66
N HIS A 53 14.53 26.15 5.69
CA HIS A 53 14.81 26.60 7.06
C HIS A 53 16.23 26.29 7.53
N ARG A 54 17.09 25.75 6.66
CA ARG A 54 18.48 25.39 6.98
C ARG A 54 19.34 26.55 7.48
N THR A 55 19.01 27.78 7.09
CA THR A 55 19.78 28.98 7.46
C THR A 55 19.14 29.78 8.60
N THR A 56 17.88 29.48 8.95
CA THR A 56 17.07 30.30 9.86
C THR A 56 16.76 29.62 11.20
N LEU A 57 16.82 28.29 11.25
CA LEU A 57 16.62 27.48 12.44
C LEU A 57 17.96 27.00 13.01
N ASP A 58 17.98 26.74 14.31
CA ASP A 58 19.08 25.99 14.92
C ASP A 58 18.99 24.49 14.59
N GLU A 59 20.02 23.72 14.95
CA GLU A 59 20.09 22.29 14.62
C GLU A 59 18.93 21.49 15.23
N ALA A 60 18.58 21.76 16.49
CA ALA A 60 17.52 21.02 17.20
C ALA A 60 16.12 21.33 16.62
N GLU A 61 15.88 22.60 16.29
CA GLU A 61 14.68 23.05 15.58
C GLU A 61 14.59 22.44 14.18
N LEU A 62 15.70 22.39 13.45
CA LEU A 62 15.77 21.81 12.11
C LEU A 62 15.52 20.31 12.13
N GLU A 63 16.07 19.59 13.09
CA GLU A 63 15.79 18.16 13.33
C GLU A 63 14.31 17.95 13.61
N LEU A 64 13.69 18.79 14.45
CA LEU A 64 12.27 18.70 14.76
C LEU A 64 11.38 18.91 13.52
N VAL A 65 11.71 19.91 12.68
CA VAL A 65 11.01 20.16 11.42
C VAL A 65 11.21 19.00 10.44
N THR A 66 12.42 18.47 10.36
CA THR A 66 12.75 17.31 9.51
C THR A 66 11.95 16.08 9.93
N LEU A 67 11.87 15.81 11.24
CA LEU A 67 11.07 14.72 11.80
C LEU A 67 9.58 14.91 11.48
N ALA A 68 9.04 16.11 11.72
CA ALA A 68 7.64 16.42 11.41
C ALA A 68 7.34 16.27 9.90
N TYR A 69 8.23 16.72 9.04
CA TYR A 69 8.09 16.62 7.59
C TYR A 69 8.12 15.17 7.12
N SER A 70 9.06 14.37 7.62
CA SER A 70 9.14 12.93 7.29
C SER A 70 7.85 12.19 7.66
N ARG A 71 7.24 12.56 8.80
CA ARG A 71 5.95 12.03 9.24
C ARG A 71 4.80 12.44 8.33
N ALA A 72 4.74 13.70 7.90
CA ALA A 72 3.75 14.16 6.93
C ALA A 72 3.89 13.45 5.58
N ALA A 73 5.13 13.20 5.13
CA ALA A 73 5.41 12.44 3.92
C ALA A 73 4.96 10.97 4.06
N ALA A 74 5.23 10.31 5.20
CA ALA A 74 4.75 8.96 5.47
C ALA A 74 3.21 8.88 5.43
N ALA A 75 2.52 9.82 6.09
CA ALA A 75 1.06 9.91 6.04
C ALA A 75 0.52 10.05 4.60
N TYR A 76 1.16 10.86 3.75
CA TYR A 76 0.78 10.95 2.34
C TYR A 76 0.94 9.62 1.58
N GLN A 77 2.04 8.88 1.82
CA GLN A 77 2.24 7.57 1.20
C GLN A 77 1.22 6.53 1.70
N ASP A 78 0.89 6.54 2.98
CA ASP A 78 -0.13 5.66 3.56
C ASP A 78 -1.50 5.96 2.96
N PHE A 79 -1.87 7.24 2.86
CA PHE A 79 -3.13 7.67 2.24
C PHE A 79 -3.24 7.18 0.79
N ARG A 80 -2.15 7.31 0.02
CA ARG A 80 -2.06 6.82 -1.35
C ARG A 80 -2.20 5.30 -1.42
N SER A 81 -1.56 4.57 -0.52
CA SER A 81 -1.60 3.10 -0.46
C SER A 81 -2.98 2.58 -0.08
N GLN A 82 -3.66 3.23 0.88
CA GLN A 82 -5.03 2.90 1.28
C GLN A 82 -6.01 3.07 0.11
N ARG A 83 -5.93 4.18 -0.64
CA ARG A 83 -6.77 4.38 -1.83
C ARG A 83 -6.54 3.27 -2.88
N MET A 84 -5.29 2.91 -3.15
CA MET A 84 -4.95 1.83 -4.08
C MET A 84 -5.46 0.46 -3.62
N GLN A 85 -5.52 0.21 -2.32
CA GLN A 85 -6.12 -1.02 -1.75
C GLN A 85 -7.65 -1.01 -1.86
N THR A 86 -8.31 0.12 -1.56
CA THR A 86 -9.78 0.23 -1.68
C THR A 86 -10.26 0.11 -3.13
N THR A 87 -9.46 0.49 -4.12
CA THR A 87 -9.78 0.25 -5.53
C THR A 87 -9.64 -1.22 -5.93
N ARG A 88 -8.79 -2.00 -5.24
CA ARG A 88 -8.61 -3.44 -5.49
C ARG A 88 -9.58 -4.34 -4.71
N ILE A 89 -10.27 -3.81 -3.71
CA ILE A 89 -11.22 -4.56 -2.87
C ILE A 89 -12.65 -4.15 -3.26
N ARG A 90 -13.15 -4.75 -4.35
CA ARG A 90 -14.54 -5.21 -4.41
C ARG A 90 -14.54 -6.74 -4.42
N PRO A 91 -14.62 -7.41 -3.27
CA PRO A 91 -15.32 -8.66 -3.18
C PRO A 91 -16.82 -8.36 -3.04
N ILE A 92 -17.57 -9.06 -3.86
CA ILE A 92 -19.02 -9.19 -3.89
C ILE A 92 -19.54 -9.57 -2.48
N GLY A 93 -20.72 -9.05 -2.12
CA GLY A 93 -21.54 -9.64 -1.04
C GLY A 93 -22.04 -8.66 0.02
N LYS A 94 -22.69 -7.57 -0.38
CA LYS A 94 -23.67 -6.91 0.50
C LYS A 94 -25.05 -7.38 0.06
N ASP A 95 -25.47 -8.52 0.59
CA ASP A 95 -26.88 -8.72 0.91
C ASP A 95 -26.97 -9.37 2.30
N MET A 96 -27.82 -8.73 3.10
CA MET A 96 -28.15 -9.05 4.48
C MET A 96 -28.67 -10.48 4.59
N ILE A 97 -28.45 -11.18 5.72
CA ILE A 97 -29.42 -11.37 6.82
C ILE A 97 -28.66 -11.89 8.08
N ILE A 98 -28.81 -11.17 9.19
CA ILE A 98 -28.61 -11.61 10.60
C ILE A 98 -30.07 -11.77 11.11
N PRO A 99 -30.49 -12.81 11.90
CA PRO A 99 -29.97 -13.02 13.26
C PRO A 99 -29.97 -14.45 13.82
N GLY A 100 -29.06 -14.71 14.75
CA GLY A 100 -29.13 -15.90 15.60
C GLY A 100 -27.93 -16.05 16.52
N ALA A 101 -28.04 -15.51 17.73
CA ALA A 101 -27.09 -15.70 18.82
C ALA A 101 -26.90 -17.18 19.20
N ARG A 102 -25.68 -17.58 19.59
CA ARG A 102 -25.43 -18.31 20.84
C ARG A 102 -23.93 -18.39 21.17
N ASN A 103 -23.70 -18.20 22.47
CA ASN A 103 -22.45 -18.25 23.21
C ASN A 103 -21.81 -19.65 23.27
N MET A 104 -20.59 -19.65 23.85
CA MET A 104 -19.89 -20.76 24.55
C MET A 104 -19.18 -21.74 23.61
N THR A 105 -18.01 -22.32 23.89
CA THR A 105 -16.94 -22.21 24.90
C THR A 105 -15.78 -23.05 24.32
N ALA A 106 -14.57 -22.87 24.84
CA ALA A 106 -13.45 -23.79 24.63
C ALA A 106 -13.82 -25.24 24.93
N ASP A 107 -13.49 -26.17 24.03
CA ASP A 107 -12.58 -27.31 24.24
C ASP A 107 -12.48 -28.10 22.92
N ASP A 108 -11.49 -28.98 22.82
CA ASP A 108 -11.23 -29.93 21.74
C ASP A 108 -10.39 -29.47 20.53
N ALA A 109 -9.14 -29.92 20.54
CA ALA A 109 -8.32 -30.17 19.37
C ALA A 109 -7.98 -31.68 19.35
N PRO A 110 -7.53 -32.27 18.24
CA PRO A 110 -8.01 -32.23 16.85
C PRO A 110 -8.26 -33.66 16.30
N PRO A 111 -8.77 -33.82 15.06
CA PRO A 111 -8.32 -34.92 14.21
C PRO A 111 -7.51 -34.42 13.01
N PRO A 112 -6.41 -35.10 12.65
CA PRO A 112 -5.64 -34.82 11.45
C PRO A 112 -6.32 -35.45 10.23
N GLY A 113 -6.46 -34.68 9.16
CA GLY A 113 -6.78 -35.25 7.84
C GLY A 113 -8.16 -34.90 7.33
N GLN A 114 -8.25 -33.76 6.66
CA GLN A 114 -8.75 -33.62 5.28
C GLN A 114 -8.79 -32.12 4.96
N ALA A 115 -7.63 -31.57 4.62
CA ALA A 115 -7.59 -30.34 3.86
C ALA A 115 -8.03 -30.68 2.44
N ALA A 116 -9.18 -30.14 2.03
CA ALA A 116 -9.59 -30.13 0.63
C ALA A 116 -8.46 -29.50 -0.22
N PRO A 117 -7.99 -30.15 -1.30
CA PRO A 117 -6.96 -29.59 -2.16
C PRO A 117 -7.65 -28.65 -3.15
N GLY A 118 -7.64 -27.35 -2.90
CA GLY A 118 -8.37 -26.47 -3.81
C GLY A 118 -8.28 -24.97 -3.59
N ALA A 119 -7.27 -24.48 -2.91
CA ALA A 119 -6.89 -23.07 -3.00
C ALA A 119 -5.47 -22.93 -2.46
N SER A 120 -4.50 -23.38 -3.24
CA SER A 120 -3.10 -23.04 -3.00
C SER A 120 -3.02 -21.52 -2.93
N SER A 121 -2.92 -21.01 -1.72
CA SER A 121 -2.56 -19.63 -1.46
C SER A 121 -1.19 -19.46 -2.07
N MET A 122 -1.13 -18.89 -3.28
CA MET A 122 0.13 -18.56 -3.93
C MET A 122 1.03 -17.88 -2.91
N SER A 123 2.27 -18.34 -2.82
CA SER A 123 3.26 -17.73 -1.92
C SER A 123 3.23 -16.21 -2.11
N SER A 124 3.24 -15.44 -1.01
CA SER A 124 3.22 -13.96 -1.06
C SER A 124 4.31 -13.39 -1.98
N LYS A 125 5.44 -14.10 -2.11
CA LYS A 125 6.52 -13.77 -3.04
C LYS A 125 6.15 -14.03 -4.51
N ALA A 126 5.48 -15.15 -4.79
CA ALA A 126 4.98 -15.47 -6.13
C ALA A 126 3.91 -14.46 -6.59
N LEU A 127 3.03 -14.01 -5.69
CA LEU A 127 2.02 -12.99 -6.00
C LEU A 127 2.61 -11.65 -6.46
N ILE A 128 3.75 -11.23 -5.88
CA ILE A 128 4.42 -9.99 -6.28
C ILE A 128 4.89 -10.09 -7.74
N HIS A 129 5.54 -11.20 -8.08
CA HIS A 129 6.04 -11.44 -9.43
C HIS A 129 4.90 -11.64 -10.44
N TYR A 130 3.83 -12.33 -10.05
CA TYR A 130 2.63 -12.48 -10.87
C TYR A 130 1.98 -11.13 -11.21
N ARG A 131 1.74 -10.27 -10.22
CA ARG A 131 1.20 -8.92 -10.44
C ARG A 131 2.09 -8.07 -11.35
N LYS A 132 3.41 -8.24 -11.25
CA LYS A 132 4.36 -7.57 -12.14
C LYS A 132 4.21 -8.06 -13.58
N ALA A 133 4.04 -9.37 -13.78
CA ALA A 133 3.78 -9.94 -15.10
C ALA A 133 2.49 -9.38 -15.73
N GLU A 134 1.40 -9.29 -14.97
CA GLU A 134 0.14 -8.71 -15.46
C GLU A 134 0.29 -7.26 -15.94
N LEU A 135 1.08 -6.45 -15.21
CA LEU A 135 1.36 -5.07 -15.62
C LEU A 135 2.18 -5.01 -16.92
N SER A 136 3.15 -5.91 -17.11
CA SER A 136 3.92 -6.02 -18.34
C SER A 136 3.06 -6.47 -19.53
N LEU A 137 2.15 -7.42 -19.34
CA LEU A 137 1.20 -7.85 -20.37
C LEU A 137 0.29 -6.71 -20.82
N ARG A 138 -0.26 -5.92 -19.88
CA ARG A 138 -1.06 -4.74 -20.19
C ARG A 138 -0.31 -3.66 -20.97
N ARG A 139 1.01 -3.63 -20.84
CA ARG A 139 1.89 -2.71 -21.58
C ARG A 139 2.35 -3.27 -22.93
N GLY A 140 2.03 -4.52 -23.24
CA GLY A 140 2.52 -5.23 -24.43
C GLY A 140 3.98 -5.70 -24.32
N ASP A 141 4.59 -5.61 -23.14
CA ASP A 141 5.97 -6.07 -22.92
C ASP A 141 5.98 -7.56 -22.55
N LEU A 142 5.86 -8.39 -23.58
CA LEU A 142 5.77 -9.85 -23.46
C LEU A 142 7.06 -10.45 -22.85
N ARG A 143 8.23 -9.88 -23.14
CA ARG A 143 9.52 -10.37 -22.60
C ARG A 143 9.63 -10.11 -21.10
N ALA A 144 9.25 -8.92 -20.64
CA ALA A 144 9.23 -8.61 -19.21
C ALA A 144 8.16 -9.42 -18.45
N ALA A 145 7.02 -9.72 -19.09
CA ALA A 145 5.99 -10.58 -18.53
C ALA A 145 6.50 -12.02 -18.33
N LEU A 146 7.16 -12.58 -19.35
CA LEU A 146 7.73 -13.92 -19.31
C LEU A 146 8.79 -14.07 -18.21
N LEU A 147 9.71 -13.09 -18.10
CA LEU A 147 10.71 -13.10 -17.02
C LEU A 147 10.04 -13.07 -15.63
N SER A 148 9.01 -12.24 -15.47
CA SER A 148 8.30 -12.13 -14.20
C SER A 148 7.53 -13.40 -13.84
N LEU A 149 6.94 -14.09 -14.83
CA LEU A 149 6.29 -15.40 -14.62
C LEU A 149 7.31 -16.49 -14.24
N LYS A 150 8.49 -16.52 -14.88
CA LYS A 150 9.58 -17.44 -14.48
C LYS A 150 10.01 -17.23 -13.03
N MET A 151 10.14 -15.97 -12.61
CA MET A 151 10.43 -15.64 -11.21
C MET A 151 9.32 -16.04 -10.25
N ALA A 152 8.05 -15.95 -10.68
CA ALA A 152 6.91 -16.40 -9.89
C ALA A 152 6.93 -17.92 -9.71
N ILE A 153 7.22 -18.69 -10.76
CA ILE A 153 7.34 -20.16 -10.69
C ILE A 153 8.54 -20.58 -9.82
N ALA A 154 9.66 -19.87 -9.91
CA ALA A 154 10.80 -20.13 -9.02
C ALA A 154 10.46 -19.92 -7.53
N ALA A 155 9.51 -19.01 -7.23
CA ALA A 155 9.03 -18.77 -5.88
C ALA A 155 7.91 -19.74 -5.44
N ASP A 156 7.15 -20.30 -6.38
CA ASP A 156 6.12 -21.32 -6.15
C ASP A 156 6.07 -22.33 -7.31
N PRO A 157 6.91 -23.38 -7.26
CA PRO A 157 7.02 -24.35 -8.36
C PRO A 157 5.77 -25.23 -8.51
N GLN A 158 4.97 -25.38 -7.46
CA GLN A 158 3.83 -26.29 -7.46
C GLN A 158 2.59 -25.64 -8.10
N SER A 159 2.56 -24.31 -8.23
CA SER A 159 1.42 -23.60 -8.81
C SER A 159 1.17 -24.02 -10.27
N ALA A 160 0.03 -24.66 -10.51
CA ALA A 160 -0.42 -25.00 -11.86
C ALA A 160 -0.79 -23.73 -12.65
N VAL A 161 -1.36 -22.73 -11.98
CA VAL A 161 -1.82 -21.47 -12.57
C VAL A 161 -0.67 -20.70 -13.23
N LEU A 162 0.49 -20.60 -12.54
CA LEU A 162 1.65 -19.89 -13.09
C LEU A 162 2.24 -20.58 -14.31
N ARG A 163 2.19 -21.92 -14.34
CA ARG A 163 2.68 -22.73 -15.46
C ARG A 163 1.77 -22.57 -16.68
N SER A 164 0.46 -22.58 -16.50
CA SER A 164 -0.50 -22.27 -17.57
C SER A 164 -0.31 -20.87 -18.12
N ALA A 165 -0.20 -19.86 -17.25
CA ALA A 165 0.04 -18.48 -17.67
C ALA A 165 1.36 -18.30 -18.44
N LEU A 166 2.42 -19.00 -18.06
CA LEU A 166 3.68 -18.97 -18.79
C LEU A 166 3.56 -19.57 -20.19
N ALA A 167 2.84 -20.70 -20.34
CA ALA A 167 2.62 -21.32 -21.64
C ALA A 167 1.82 -20.42 -22.59
N GLU A 168 0.84 -19.68 -22.08
CA GLU A 168 0.08 -18.70 -22.88
C GLU A 168 0.97 -17.56 -23.40
N VAL A 169 1.82 -17.00 -22.53
CA VAL A 169 2.73 -15.90 -22.90
C VAL A 169 3.81 -16.37 -23.87
N GLU A 170 4.34 -17.58 -23.70
CA GLU A 170 5.28 -18.18 -24.65
C GLU A 170 4.63 -18.42 -26.02
N GLY A 171 3.37 -18.86 -26.05
CA GLY A 171 2.61 -19.01 -27.29
C GLY A 171 2.37 -17.67 -27.99
N GLU A 172 2.13 -16.60 -27.24
CA GLU A 172 1.92 -15.26 -27.81
C GLU A 172 3.22 -14.63 -28.33
N LEU A 173 4.35 -14.86 -27.64
CA LEU A 173 5.67 -14.42 -28.10
C LEU A 173 6.09 -15.14 -29.40
N ALA A 174 5.73 -16.42 -29.55
CA ALA A 174 6.00 -17.18 -30.78
C ALA A 174 5.18 -16.69 -31.98
N LYS A 175 4.01 -16.06 -31.74
CA LYS A 175 3.14 -15.50 -32.80
C LYS A 175 3.55 -14.08 -33.22
N ASN A 176 4.21 -13.32 -32.34
CA ASN A 176 4.72 -11.97 -32.59
C ASN A 176 6.26 -11.94 -32.49
N PRO A 177 6.98 -12.46 -33.51
CA PRO A 177 8.45 -12.44 -33.54
C PRO A 177 9.05 -11.02 -33.59
#